data_AF-A0A1C0AVK7-F1
#
_entry.id   AF-A0A1C0AVK7-F1
#
_cell.length_a   1.000
_cell.length_b   1.000
_cell.length_c   1.000
_cell.angle_alpha   90.00
_cell.angle_beta   90.00
_cell.angle_gamma   90.00
#
_symmetry.space_group_name_H-M   'P 1'
#
loop_
_entity.id
_entity.type
_entity.pdbx_description
1 polymer ?
#
loop_
_entity_poly.entity_id
_entity_poly.type
_entity_poly.pdbx_seq_one_letter_code
_entity_poly.pdbx_strand_id
1 'polypeptide(L)'
;MKKIISTLLLTTTLSTTLFADCEVLNFGEPNQNPIKLLGTNEVPKVVNYNAYSASKPIAYYDSKNKMQIKSFTDAYGEFFRYVRDSAIEDCKEGGYKEIANVDIKFQIDERYYYFAATLNYIK
;
A
#
# COMPACT_ATOMS: atom_id res chain seq x y z
N MET A 1 -47.30 19.59 -31.10
CA MET A 1 -46.00 20.13 -30.62
C MET A 1 -45.51 19.25 -29.49
N LYS A 2 -44.45 18.45 -29.69
CA LYS A 2 -43.88 17.58 -28.64
C LYS A 2 -42.71 18.33 -27.98
N LYS A 3 -42.84 18.64 -26.69
CA LYS A 3 -41.75 19.20 -25.88
C LYS A 3 -40.79 18.08 -25.54
N ILE A 4 -39.62 18.06 -26.18
CA ILE A 4 -38.49 17.23 -25.75
C ILE A 4 -37.85 17.99 -24.59
N ILE A 5 -38.08 17.51 -23.38
CA ILE A 5 -37.36 17.95 -22.19
C ILE A 5 -35.94 17.41 -22.38
N SER A 6 -35.04 18.28 -22.80
CA SER A 6 -33.59 18.04 -22.78
C SER A 6 -33.18 17.97 -21.32
N THR A 7 -33.30 16.79 -20.73
CA THR A 7 -32.64 16.45 -19.47
C THR A 7 -31.17 16.37 -19.81
N LEU A 8 -30.52 17.53 -19.74
CA LEU A 8 -29.07 17.67 -19.76
C LEU A 8 -28.53 16.66 -18.76
N LEU A 9 -27.90 15.60 -19.26
CA LEU A 9 -27.17 14.62 -18.46
C LEU A 9 -26.17 15.42 -17.62
N LEU A 10 -26.53 15.72 -16.37
CA LEU A 10 -25.55 15.89 -15.31
C LEU A 10 -24.97 14.50 -15.05
N THR A 11 -24.18 14.00 -15.99
CA THR A 11 -23.05 13.15 -15.66
C THR A 11 -22.09 14.07 -14.92
N THR A 12 -22.36 14.27 -13.63
CA THR A 12 -21.30 14.54 -12.68
C THR A 12 -20.38 13.34 -12.80
N THR A 13 -19.39 13.45 -13.69
CA THR A 13 -18.20 12.62 -13.62
C THR A 13 -17.67 12.91 -12.24
N LEU A 14 -18.02 12.04 -11.30
CA LEU A 14 -17.31 11.85 -10.07
C LEU A 14 -15.96 11.31 -10.54
N SER A 15 -15.15 12.21 -11.08
CA SER A 15 -13.73 12.01 -11.28
C SER A 15 -13.22 11.88 -9.87
N THR A 16 -13.28 10.66 -9.35
CA THR A 16 -12.35 10.19 -8.34
C THR A 16 -11.01 10.43 -8.99
N THR A 17 -10.46 11.60 -8.73
CA THR A 17 -9.03 11.80 -8.60
C THR A 17 -8.57 10.59 -7.78
N LEU A 18 -8.09 9.56 -8.47
CA LEU A 18 -7.17 8.60 -7.87
C LEU A 18 -5.98 9.48 -7.52
N PHE A 19 -6.06 10.10 -6.34
CA PHE A 19 -5.00 10.93 -5.84
C PHE A 19 -3.81 9.99 -5.70
N ALA A 20 -2.73 10.36 -6.38
CA ALA A 20 -1.41 10.00 -5.93
C ALA A 20 -1.33 10.48 -4.48
N ASP A 21 -1.48 9.53 -3.55
CA ASP A 21 -1.64 9.84 -2.14
C ASP A 21 -0.70 8.95 -1.35
N CYS A 22 0.16 9.59 -0.57
CA CYS A 22 1.04 8.95 0.39
C CYS A 22 0.27 8.27 1.54
N GLU A 23 -1.06 8.41 1.61
CA GLU A 23 -1.89 7.79 2.64
C GLU A 23 -2.47 6.43 2.25
N VAL A 24 -2.39 6.04 0.97
CA VAL A 24 -2.93 4.77 0.47
C VAL A 24 -1.81 3.83 0.05
N LEU A 25 -1.83 2.61 0.56
CA LEU A 25 -0.95 1.55 0.08
C LEU A 25 -1.55 0.86 -1.15
N ASN A 26 -0.81 0.91 -2.25
CA ASN A 26 -1.10 0.09 -3.42
C ASN A 26 -0.40 -1.27 -3.27
N PHE A 27 -1.10 -2.38 -3.50
CA PHE A 27 -0.52 -3.72 -3.50
C PHE A 27 -0.44 -4.28 -4.92
N GLY A 28 0.57 -5.12 -5.19
CA GLY A 28 0.74 -5.77 -6.49
C GLY A 28 1.76 -5.05 -7.38
N GLU A 29 1.64 -5.22 -8.69
CA GLU A 29 2.52 -4.52 -9.64
C GLU A 29 2.17 -3.02 -9.70
N PRO A 30 3.15 -2.11 -9.87
CA PRO A 30 2.88 -0.69 -10.05
C PRO A 30 1.89 -0.49 -11.20
N ASN A 31 0.88 0.37 -11.01
CA ASN A 31 -0.03 0.70 -12.09
C ASN A 31 0.72 1.53 -13.15
N GLN A 32 1.19 0.87 -14.21
CA GLN A 32 1.96 1.50 -15.28
C GLN A 32 1.10 2.41 -16.19
N ASN A 33 -0.22 2.44 -15.98
CA ASN A 33 -1.16 3.22 -16.78
C ASN A 33 -1.98 4.17 -15.88
N PRO A 34 -1.46 5.36 -15.52
CA PRO A 34 -2.30 6.38 -14.92
C PRO A 34 -3.43 6.73 -15.91
N ILE A 35 -4.68 6.65 -15.46
CA ILE A 35 -5.85 6.97 -16.27
C ILE A 35 -5.70 8.42 -16.77
N LYS A 36 -5.64 8.58 -18.10
CA LYS A 36 -5.48 9.86 -18.82
C LYS A 36 -6.56 10.88 -18.39
N LEU A 37 -6.22 11.79 -17.51
CA LEU A 37 -6.97 13.02 -17.29
C LEU A 37 -6.07 14.21 -17.64
N LEU A 38 -6.18 14.65 -18.90
CA LEU A 38 -5.71 15.94 -19.43
C LEU A 38 -4.20 16.27 -19.24
N GLY A 39 -3.41 16.01 -20.28
CA GLY A 39 -2.14 16.71 -20.52
C GLY A 39 -0.88 15.98 -20.06
N THR A 40 0.06 15.85 -21.01
CA THR A 40 1.47 15.38 -20.89
C THR A 40 1.70 13.97 -20.33
N ASN A 41 2.27 13.12 -21.18
CA ASN A 41 2.72 11.76 -20.85
C ASN A 41 3.94 11.80 -19.93
N GLU A 42 3.73 11.74 -18.62
CA GLU A 42 4.75 11.25 -17.71
C GLU A 42 4.32 9.86 -17.26
N VAL A 43 4.99 8.82 -17.78
CA VAL A 43 4.88 7.48 -17.20
C VAL A 43 5.42 7.62 -15.77
N PRO A 44 4.64 7.26 -14.73
CA PRO A 44 5.09 7.38 -13.36
C PRO A 44 6.38 6.58 -13.21
N LYS A 45 7.49 7.29 -13.01
CA LYS A 45 8.79 6.65 -12.85
C LYS A 45 8.83 6.12 -11.42
N VAL A 46 8.87 4.80 -11.30
CA VAL A 46 9.26 4.15 -10.05
C VAL A 46 10.71 4.54 -9.76
N VAL A 47 10.95 5.24 -8.65
CA VAL A 47 12.25 5.89 -8.39
C VAL A 47 12.97 5.40 -7.14
N ASN A 48 12.29 4.72 -6.22
CA ASN A 48 12.94 4.26 -5.00
C ASN A 48 12.39 2.90 -4.57
N TYR A 49 13.30 2.00 -4.20
CA TYR A 49 13.03 0.64 -3.73
C TYR A 49 13.50 0.53 -2.28
N ASN A 50 12.57 0.25 -1.37
CA ASN A 50 12.86 -0.04 0.04
C ASN A 50 12.50 -1.48 0.36
N ALA A 51 13.29 -2.13 1.22
CA ALA A 51 13.07 -3.51 1.63
C ALA A 51 13.03 -3.63 3.16
N TYR A 52 11.99 -4.27 3.68
CA TYR A 52 11.79 -4.54 5.10
C TYR A 52 11.76 -6.04 5.34
N SER A 53 12.24 -6.48 6.49
CA SER A 53 12.13 -7.90 6.89
C SER A 53 11.98 -8.04 8.39
N ALA A 54 11.29 -9.11 8.80
CA ALA A 54 11.13 -9.45 10.21
C ALA A 54 10.94 -10.95 10.39
N SER A 55 11.50 -11.49 11.48
CA SER A 55 11.20 -12.82 11.99
C SER A 55 10.42 -12.70 13.30
N LYS A 56 9.29 -13.39 13.42
CA LYS A 56 8.42 -13.37 14.61
C LYS A 56 8.30 -14.80 15.14
N PRO A 57 8.66 -15.07 16.42
CA PRO A 57 8.50 -16.40 16.99
C PRO A 57 7.01 -16.75 17.15
N ILE A 58 6.67 -18.02 16.91
CA ILE A 58 5.32 -18.56 17.11
C ILE A 58 5.04 -18.68 18.60
N ALA A 59 5.99 -19.20 19.39
CA ALA A 59 5.89 -19.25 20.85
C ALA A 59 6.85 -18.25 21.48
N TYR A 60 6.35 -17.42 22.40
CA TYR A 60 7.15 -16.42 23.11
C TYR A 60 6.69 -16.30 24.56
N TYR A 61 7.55 -15.76 25.43
CA TYR A 61 7.18 -15.46 26.81
C TYR A 61 6.77 -13.99 26.92
N ASP A 62 5.64 -13.74 27.55
CA ASP A 62 5.19 -12.38 27.86
C ASP A 62 5.98 -11.77 29.05
N SER A 63 5.69 -10.51 29.37
CA SER A 63 6.32 -9.80 30.49
C SER A 63 6.01 -10.40 31.87
N LYS A 64 5.05 -11.33 31.96
CA LYS A 64 4.71 -12.08 33.18
C LYS A 64 5.30 -13.49 33.15
N ASN A 65 6.23 -13.75 32.23
CA ASN A 65 6.88 -15.05 32.01
C ASN A 65 5.91 -16.19 31.69
N LYS A 66 4.75 -15.88 31.08
CA LYS A 66 3.81 -16.89 30.59
C LYS A 66 4.06 -17.15 29.11
N MET A 67 4.02 -18.43 28.72
CA MET A 67 4.12 -18.82 27.32
C MET A 67 2.85 -18.39 26.58
N GLN A 68 3.03 -17.65 25.50
CA GLN A 68 2.00 -17.20 24.59
C GLN A 68 2.30 -17.75 23.19
N ILE A 69 1.24 -18.05 22.44
CA ILE A 69 1.33 -18.43 21.04
C ILE A 69 0.85 -17.23 20.22
N LYS A 70 1.69 -16.74 19.32
CA LYS A 70 1.34 -15.72 18.35
C LYS A 70 0.69 -16.37 17.15
N SER A 71 -0.48 -15.89 16.75
CA SER A 71 -1.08 -16.33 15.50
C SER A 71 -0.36 -15.71 14.31
N PHE A 72 -0.44 -16.35 13.14
CA PHE A 72 0.08 -15.78 11.90
C PHE A 72 -0.52 -14.38 11.63
N THR A 73 -1.83 -14.22 11.82
CA THR A 73 -2.54 -12.95 11.60
C THR A 73 -2.01 -11.84 12.49
N ASP A 74 -1.71 -12.13 13.77
CA ASP A 74 -1.15 -11.14 14.69
C ASP A 74 0.26 -10.74 14.25
N ALA A 75 1.10 -11.73 13.91
CA ALA A 75 2.47 -11.51 13.46
C ALA A 75 2.52 -10.72 12.13
N TYR A 76 1.69 -11.10 11.17
CA TYR A 76 1.53 -10.40 9.89
C TYR A 76 1.00 -8.99 10.11
N GLY A 77 -0.02 -8.82 10.95
CA GLY A 77 -0.61 -7.52 11.25
C GLY A 77 0.35 -6.55 11.94
N GLU A 78 1.25 -7.05 12.80
CA GLU A 78 2.36 -6.26 13.35
C GLU A 78 3.35 -5.82 12.27
N PHE A 79 3.79 -6.76 11.42
CA PHE A 79 4.72 -6.46 10.34
C PHE A 79 4.12 -5.50 9.31
N PHE A 80 2.87 -5.71 8.93
CA PHE A 80 2.15 -4.87 7.99
C PHE A 80 2.02 -3.43 8.50
N ARG A 81 1.66 -3.24 9.78
CA ARG A 81 1.60 -1.90 10.38
C ARG A 81 2.94 -1.18 10.33
N TYR A 82 4.01 -1.89 10.66
CA TYR A 82 5.37 -1.34 10.55
C TYR A 82 5.70 -0.90 9.11
N VAL A 83 5.50 -1.76 8.12
CA VAL A 83 5.76 -1.44 6.70
C VAL A 83 4.89 -0.26 6.24
N ARG A 84 3.60 -0.25 6.60
CA ARG A 84 2.67 0.83 6.24
C ARG A 84 3.12 2.15 6.83
N ASP A 85 3.39 2.21 8.13
CA ASP A 85 3.68 3.46 8.82
C ASP A 85 4.99 4.05 8.29
N SER A 86 6.02 3.22 8.09
CA SER A 86 7.28 3.62 7.44
C SER A 86 7.07 4.06 5.99
N ALA A 87 6.24 3.36 5.22
CA ALA A 87 5.97 3.73 3.83
C ALA A 87 5.31 5.12 3.72
N ILE A 88 4.36 5.42 4.59
CA ILE A 88 3.65 6.71 4.63
C ILE A 88 4.62 7.82 5.04
N GLU A 89 5.43 7.60 6.07
CA GLU A 89 6.44 8.54 6.55
C GLU A 89 7.45 8.88 5.46
N ASP A 90 8.09 7.86 4.87
CA ASP A 90 9.05 8.00 3.79
C ASP A 90 8.43 8.71 2.56
N CYS A 91 7.17 8.43 2.22
CA CYS A 91 6.49 9.06 1.09
C CYS A 91 6.35 10.58 1.32
N LYS A 92 5.88 10.96 2.52
CA LYS A 92 5.63 12.35 2.92
C LYS A 92 6.92 13.15 3.09
N GLU A 93 7.93 12.57 3.74
CA GLU A 93 9.20 13.27 4.00
C GLU A 93 10.12 13.30 2.77
N GLY A 94 10.08 12.26 1.93
CA GLY A 94 10.91 12.15 0.73
C GLY A 94 10.41 12.97 -0.47
N GLY A 95 9.27 13.66 -0.33
CA GLY A 95 8.67 14.45 -1.40
C GLY A 95 8.20 13.61 -2.59
N TYR A 96 7.74 12.39 -2.32
CA TYR A 96 7.14 11.52 -3.32
C TYR A 96 5.68 11.92 -3.57
N LYS A 97 5.15 11.57 -4.75
CA LYS A 97 3.73 11.79 -5.09
C LYS A 97 2.85 10.68 -4.54
N GLU A 98 3.32 9.43 -4.59
CA GLU A 98 2.56 8.27 -4.12
C GLU A 98 3.44 7.07 -3.79
N ILE A 99 2.84 6.16 -3.03
CA ILE A 99 3.33 4.81 -2.81
C ILE A 99 2.88 3.95 -4.01
N ALA A 100 3.82 3.60 -4.87
CA ALA A 100 3.57 2.94 -6.15
C ALA A 100 3.09 1.51 -5.97
N ASN A 101 3.78 0.76 -5.11
CA ASN A 101 3.37 -0.58 -4.73
C ASN A 101 4.09 -1.09 -3.46
N VAL A 102 3.42 -2.01 -2.76
CA VAL A 102 3.95 -2.82 -1.68
C VAL A 102 3.75 -4.30 -2.04
N ASP A 103 4.82 -5.07 -2.07
CA ASP A 103 4.79 -6.54 -2.22
C ASP A 103 5.29 -7.18 -0.93
N ILE A 104 4.44 -7.95 -0.26
CA ILE A 104 4.75 -8.62 1.01
C ILE A 104 4.76 -10.13 0.79
N LYS A 105 5.87 -10.75 1.16
CA LYS A 105 6.09 -12.20 1.10
C LYS A 105 6.26 -12.75 2.50
N PHE A 106 5.88 -14.01 2.68
CA PHE A 106 6.03 -14.70 3.94
C PHE A 106 6.48 -16.14 3.76
N GLN A 107 7.16 -16.66 4.78
CA GLN A 107 7.50 -18.06 4.94
C GLN A 107 7.21 -18.46 6.39
N ILE A 108 6.79 -19.70 6.60
CA ILE A 108 6.46 -20.23 7.92
C ILE A 108 7.29 -21.50 8.13
N ASP A 109 7.91 -21.61 9.29
CA ASP A 109 8.47 -22.87 9.79
C ASP A 109 7.81 -23.27 11.12
N GLU A 110 8.31 -24.32 11.77
CA GLU A 110 7.76 -24.85 13.03
C GLU A 110 7.85 -23.88 14.23
N ARG A 111 8.71 -22.86 14.15
CA ARG A 111 9.07 -21.97 15.27
C ARG A 111 8.86 -20.49 14.97
N TYR A 112 8.84 -20.09 13.70
CA TYR A 112 8.86 -18.70 13.27
C TYR A 112 7.97 -18.43 12.06
N TYR A 113 7.48 -17.20 12.03
CA TYR A 113 6.98 -16.53 10.84
C TYR A 113 8.05 -15.57 10.33
N TYR A 114 8.40 -15.70 9.05
CA TYR A 114 9.31 -14.80 8.36
C TYR A 114 8.51 -13.95 7.39
N PHE A 115 8.76 -12.65 7.40
CA PHE A 115 8.13 -11.69 6.52
C PHE A 115 9.19 -10.85 5.81
N ALA A 116 8.94 -10.54 4.55
CA ALA A 116 9.70 -9.58 3.78
C ALA A 116 8.71 -8.68 3.02
N ALA A 117 9.01 -7.39 2.94
CA ALA A 117 8.25 -6.45 2.12
C ALA A 117 9.19 -5.68 1.20
N THR A 118 8.74 -5.43 -0.01
CA THR A 118 9.38 -4.51 -0.95
C THR A 118 8.41 -3.41 -1.29
N LEU A 119 8.94 -2.20 -1.40
CA LEU A 119 8.14 -0.98 -1.49
C LEU A 119 8.73 -0.11 -2.57
N ASN A 120 7.87 0.46 -3.42
CA ASN A 120 8.30 1.45 -4.38
C ASN A 120 7.49 2.74 -4.30
N TYR A 121 8.12 3.84 -4.74
CA TYR A 121 7.52 5.17 -4.78
C TYR A 121 7.56 5.78 -6.17
N ILE A 122 6.64 6.69 -6.41
CA ILE A 122 6.58 7.55 -7.60
C ILE A 122 6.87 8.98 -7.16
N LYS A 123 7.69 9.68 -7.95
CA LYS A 123 8.06 11.07 -7.73
C LYS A 123 7.40 12.03 -8.72
#